data_AF-A0A0G1XFF8-F1
#
_entry.id   AF-A0A0G1XFF8-F1
#
_cell.length_a   1.000
_cell.length_b   1.000
_cell.length_c   1.000
_cell.angle_alpha   90.00
_cell.angle_beta   90.00
_cell.angle_gamma   90.00
#
_symmetry.space_group_name_H-M   'P 1'
#
loop_
_entity.id
_entity.type
_entity.pdbx_description
1 polymer ?
#
loop_
_entity_poly.entity_id
_entity_poly.type
_entity_poly.pdbx_seq_one_letter_code
_entity_poly.pdbx_strand_id
1 'polypeptide(L)'
;MGLFSSNRVTRKNIIEALSVFFDVGYKSLTQGLVQTFEEKIEIDDEQKRELMVVAMLAVSEATLKTFGKLAEEKEIAGRKAREMILQQHFSNIGELEQFEQLFSGRSREYYEVLQPENTELVLQFGQIFYTHFLGKDKVADLEIDSHNLAIVMFVGMTFTKQMIEVKKFFDEILAKCVFDW
;
A
#
# COMPACT_ATOMS: atom_id res chain seq x y z
N MET A 1 -38.35 11.96 5.84
CA MET A 1 -38.37 10.49 5.90
C MET A 1 -37.07 10.01 5.28
N GLY A 2 -36.14 9.51 6.10
CA GLY A 2 -34.76 9.24 5.71
C GLY A 2 -34.59 7.88 5.07
N LEU A 3 -34.08 7.84 3.85
CA LEU A 3 -33.84 6.64 3.03
C LEU A 3 -32.67 5.76 3.49
N PHE A 4 -32.14 5.94 4.71
CA PHE A 4 -30.91 5.26 5.17
C PHE A 4 -31.03 4.50 6.50
N SER A 5 -32.23 4.27 7.04
CA SER A 5 -32.38 3.70 8.40
C SER A 5 -32.56 2.18 8.49
N SER A 6 -32.22 1.37 7.47
CA SER A 6 -32.46 -0.09 7.57
C SER A 6 -31.46 -1.05 6.92
N ASN A 7 -30.37 -0.59 6.30
CA ASN A 7 -29.38 -1.51 5.73
C ASN A 7 -28.29 -1.80 6.77
N ARG A 8 -28.48 -2.87 7.56
CA ARG A 8 -27.40 -3.40 8.41
C ARG A 8 -26.21 -3.78 7.52
N VAL A 9 -25.14 -3.00 7.58
CA VAL A 9 -23.87 -3.33 6.94
C VAL A 9 -23.28 -4.53 7.66
N THR A 10 -23.26 -5.70 7.01
CA THR A 10 -22.71 -6.92 7.61
C THR A 10 -21.20 -7.01 7.41
N ARG A 11 -20.50 -7.83 8.22
CA ARG A 11 -19.07 -8.14 8.05
C ARG A 11 -18.74 -8.56 6.61
N LYS A 12 -19.60 -9.33 5.96
CA LYS A 12 -19.42 -9.74 4.56
C LYS A 12 -19.45 -8.54 3.61
N ASN A 13 -20.37 -7.60 3.80
CA ASN A 13 -20.44 -6.37 2.99
C ASN A 13 -19.19 -5.51 3.17
N ILE A 14 -18.62 -5.46 4.38
CA ILE A 14 -17.36 -4.74 4.64
C ILE A 14 -16.22 -5.40 3.86
N ILE A 15 -16.05 -6.73 3.97
CA ILE A 15 -14.99 -7.45 3.26
C ILE A 15 -15.11 -7.26 1.75
N GLU A 16 -16.32 -7.36 1.18
CA GLU A 16 -16.54 -7.13 -0.26
C GLU A 16 -16.23 -5.68 -0.67
N ALA A 17 -16.65 -4.68 0.12
CA ALA A 17 -16.36 -3.27 -0.15
C ALA A 17 -14.86 -2.96 -0.03
N LEU A 18 -14.19 -3.56 0.95
CA LEU A 18 -12.74 -3.49 1.12
C LEU A 18 -12.05 -4.05 -0.12
N SER A 19 -12.42 -5.24 -0.59
CA SER A 19 -11.82 -5.86 -1.77
C SER A 19 -11.97 -5.02 -3.04
N VAL A 20 -13.14 -4.41 -3.26
CA VAL A 20 -13.36 -3.52 -4.41
C VAL A 20 -12.56 -2.22 -4.26
N PHE A 21 -12.51 -1.65 -3.06
CA PHE A 21 -11.69 -0.48 -2.78
C PHE A 21 -10.20 -0.76 -3.00
N PHE A 22 -9.75 -1.95 -2.61
CA PHE A 22 -8.38 -2.39 -2.80
C PHE A 22 -8.05 -2.60 -4.27
N ASP A 23 -8.90 -3.27 -5.05
CA ASP A 23 -8.71 -3.42 -6.51
C ASP A 23 -8.61 -2.06 -7.21
N VAL A 24 -9.64 -1.23 -7.06
CA VAL A 24 -9.72 0.08 -7.74
C VAL A 24 -8.62 1.03 -7.26
N GLY A 25 -8.42 1.10 -5.94
CA GLY A 25 -7.44 1.99 -5.32
C GLY A 25 -5.99 1.57 -5.64
N TYR A 26 -5.67 0.29 -5.52
CA TYR A 26 -4.36 -0.25 -5.86
C TYR A 26 -4.02 -0.04 -7.32
N LYS A 27 -4.96 -0.33 -8.23
CA LYS A 27 -4.75 -0.16 -9.67
C LYS A 27 -4.54 1.30 -10.03
N SER A 28 -5.37 2.22 -9.51
CA SER A 28 -5.21 3.65 -9.74
C SER A 28 -3.87 4.16 -9.21
N LEU A 29 -3.44 3.68 -8.04
CA LEU A 29 -2.17 4.07 -7.43
C LEU A 29 -0.97 3.58 -8.20
N THR A 30 -0.99 2.30 -8.55
CA THR A 30 0.07 1.66 -9.33
C THR A 30 0.20 2.33 -10.70
N GLN A 31 -0.92 2.52 -11.42
CA GLN A 31 -0.90 3.16 -12.74
C GLN A 31 -0.41 4.61 -12.67
N GLY A 32 -0.90 5.39 -11.70
CA GLY A 32 -0.46 6.78 -11.53
C GLY A 32 1.03 6.90 -11.17
N LEU A 33 1.52 6.04 -10.26
CA LEU A 33 2.94 5.99 -9.89
C LEU A 33 3.82 5.56 -11.07
N VAL A 34 3.45 4.49 -11.77
CA VAL A 34 4.18 3.99 -12.94
C VAL A 34 4.23 5.05 -14.03
N GLN A 35 3.11 5.65 -14.41
CA GLN A 35 3.07 6.71 -15.43
C GLN A 35 3.95 7.90 -15.05
N THR A 36 3.87 8.35 -13.79
CA THR A 36 4.69 9.48 -13.31
C THR A 36 6.19 9.19 -13.44
N PHE A 37 6.60 7.95 -13.19
CA PHE A 37 8.01 7.53 -13.32
C PHE A 37 8.43 7.37 -14.78
N GLU A 38 7.61 6.70 -15.60
CA GLU A 38 7.86 6.51 -17.03
C GLU A 38 7.96 7.85 -17.80
N GLU A 39 7.27 8.90 -17.35
CA GLU A 39 7.41 10.26 -17.89
C GLU A 39 8.76 10.93 -17.59
N LYS A 40 9.52 10.41 -16.63
CA LYS A 40 10.76 11.02 -16.13
C LYS A 40 12.00 10.18 -16.41
N ILE A 41 11.87 8.85 -16.31
CA ILE A 41 12.96 7.89 -16.48
C ILE A 41 12.45 6.61 -17.14
N GLU A 42 13.32 5.93 -17.88
CA GLU A 42 13.05 4.57 -18.34
C GLU A 42 13.13 3.62 -17.14
N ILE A 43 12.12 2.79 -16.95
CA ILE A 43 12.02 1.84 -15.84
C ILE A 43 11.81 0.42 -16.33
N ASP A 44 12.52 -0.53 -15.73
CA ASP A 44 12.41 -1.95 -16.06
C ASP A 44 11.29 -2.67 -15.27
N ASP A 45 11.12 -3.97 -15.52
CA ASP A 45 10.09 -4.78 -14.87
C ASP A 45 10.33 -4.96 -13.36
N GLU A 46 11.57 -4.91 -12.89
CA GLU A 46 11.89 -5.00 -11.46
C GLU A 46 11.48 -3.70 -10.76
N GLN A 47 11.80 -2.56 -11.36
CA GLN A 47 11.41 -1.23 -10.89
C GLN A 47 9.89 -1.03 -10.90
N LYS A 48 9.19 -1.58 -11.91
CA LYS A 48 7.72 -1.62 -11.92
C LYS A 48 7.16 -2.42 -10.75
N ARG A 49 7.77 -3.55 -10.40
CA ARG A 49 7.38 -4.35 -9.22
C ARG A 49 7.64 -3.61 -7.91
N GLU A 50 8.73 -2.85 -7.80
CA GLU A 50 8.97 -2.00 -6.63
C GLU A 50 7.89 -0.92 -6.45
N LEU A 51 7.43 -0.28 -7.53
CA LEU A 51 6.31 0.68 -7.49
C LEU A 51 4.99 0.01 -7.06
N MET A 52 4.75 -1.20 -7.55
CA MET A 52 3.61 -2.03 -7.13
C MET A 52 3.68 -2.40 -5.64
N VAL A 53 4.87 -2.66 -5.09
CA VAL A 53 5.06 -2.93 -3.66
C VAL A 53 4.70 -1.70 -2.82
N VAL A 54 5.09 -0.49 -3.23
CA VAL A 54 4.74 0.76 -2.52
C VAL A 54 3.22 0.94 -2.41
N ALA A 55 2.50 0.77 -3.52
CA ALA A 55 1.04 0.87 -3.52
C ALA A 55 0.40 -0.18 -2.61
N MET A 56 0.91 -1.42 -2.64
CA MET A 56 0.39 -2.51 -1.82
C MET A 56 0.66 -2.32 -0.33
N LEU A 57 1.83 -1.76 0.04
CA LEU A 57 2.16 -1.42 1.42
C LEU A 57 1.26 -0.30 1.95
N ALA A 58 1.02 0.76 1.17
CA ALA A 58 0.17 1.88 1.60
C ALA A 58 -1.24 1.41 1.94
N VAL A 59 -1.77 0.52 1.11
CA VAL A 59 -3.08 -0.11 1.26
C VAL A 59 -3.12 -1.06 2.47
N SER A 60 -2.13 -1.95 2.57
CA SER A 60 -2.06 -2.95 3.65
C SER A 60 -1.91 -2.29 5.03
N GLU A 61 -1.04 -1.29 5.15
CA GLU A 61 -0.80 -0.58 6.41
C GLU A 61 -2.01 0.22 6.88
N ALA A 62 -2.68 0.92 5.97
CA ALA A 62 -3.90 1.63 6.32
C ALA A 62 -4.99 0.68 6.82
N THR A 63 -5.06 -0.53 6.26
CA THR A 63 -5.96 -1.60 6.72
C THR A 63 -5.58 -2.04 8.14
N LEU A 64 -4.31 -2.37 8.38
CA LEU A 64 -3.81 -2.82 9.69
C LEU A 64 -4.01 -1.78 10.80
N LYS A 65 -3.81 -0.49 10.48
CA LYS A 65 -3.99 0.63 11.42
C LYS A 65 -5.46 0.89 11.73
N THR A 66 -6.37 0.65 10.79
CA THR A 66 -7.80 0.90 11.00
C THR A 66 -8.47 -0.20 11.82
N PHE A 67 -8.13 -1.46 11.57
CA PHE A 67 -8.71 -2.61 12.28
C PHE A 67 -8.02 -2.95 13.62
N GLY A 68 -7.54 -1.97 14.41
CA GLY A 68 -6.77 -2.09 15.68
C GLY A 68 -7.06 -3.30 16.61
N LYS A 69 -6.13 -3.73 17.51
CA LYS A 69 -6.19 -4.83 18.54
C LYS A 69 -6.89 -6.20 18.28
N LEU A 70 -7.78 -6.37 17.31
CA LEU A 70 -8.44 -7.64 16.97
C LEU A 70 -7.52 -8.42 16.02
N ALA A 71 -6.53 -9.10 16.58
CA ALA A 71 -5.42 -9.72 15.83
C ALA A 71 -5.88 -10.66 14.70
N GLU A 72 -6.91 -11.48 14.96
CA GLU A 72 -7.47 -12.41 13.97
C GLU A 72 -8.17 -11.70 12.81
N GLU A 73 -8.86 -10.60 13.09
CA GLU A 73 -9.67 -9.88 12.09
C GLU A 73 -8.82 -8.99 11.20
N LYS A 74 -7.74 -8.43 11.76
CA LYS A 74 -6.67 -7.76 11.01
C LYS A 74 -6.04 -8.68 9.99
N GLU A 75 -5.71 -9.89 10.43
CA GLU A 75 -5.03 -10.87 9.62
C GLU A 75 -5.94 -11.35 8.49
N ILE A 76 -7.22 -11.63 8.77
CA ILE A 76 -8.17 -12.10 7.76
C ILE A 76 -8.49 -11.01 6.73
N ALA A 77 -8.76 -9.77 7.16
CA ALA A 77 -9.12 -8.69 6.23
C ALA A 77 -7.93 -8.26 5.37
N GLY A 78 -6.75 -8.06 5.98
CA GLY A 78 -5.53 -7.68 5.27
C GLY A 78 -5.01 -8.79 4.35
N ARG A 79 -5.04 -10.06 4.81
CA ARG A 79 -4.62 -11.20 4.00
C ARG A 79 -5.56 -11.45 2.82
N LYS A 80 -6.88 -11.43 3.04
CA LYS A 80 -7.85 -11.63 1.95
C LYS A 80 -7.81 -10.50 0.93
N ALA A 81 -7.68 -9.27 1.38
CA ALA A 81 -7.46 -8.11 0.52
C ALA A 81 -6.24 -8.29 -0.38
N ARG A 82 -5.12 -8.67 0.23
CA ARG A 82 -3.87 -8.98 -0.44
C ARG A 82 -4.02 -10.13 -1.43
N GLU A 83 -4.58 -11.27 -1.00
CA GLU A 83 -4.81 -12.44 -1.86
C GLU A 83 -5.68 -12.09 -3.08
N MET A 84 -6.71 -11.26 -2.90
CA MET A 84 -7.59 -10.85 -3.99
C MET A 84 -6.91 -9.91 -4.99
N ILE A 85 -6.15 -8.91 -4.51
CA ILE A 85 -5.32 -8.05 -5.38
C ILE A 85 -4.36 -8.93 -6.19
N LEU A 86 -3.68 -9.85 -5.52
CA LEU A 86 -2.68 -10.71 -6.15
C LEU A 86 -3.29 -11.61 -7.23
N GLN A 87 -4.43 -12.26 -6.96
CA GLN A 87 -5.10 -13.12 -7.95
C GLN A 87 -5.66 -12.37 -9.15
N GLN A 88 -6.03 -11.09 -9.00
CA GLN A 88 -6.54 -10.27 -10.09
C GLN A 88 -5.43 -9.70 -10.98
N HIS A 89 -4.24 -9.50 -10.42
CA HIS A 89 -3.11 -8.87 -11.11
C HIS A 89 -2.05 -9.86 -11.61
N PHE A 90 -2.01 -11.08 -11.07
CA PHE A 90 -1.06 -12.11 -11.47
C PHE A 90 -1.79 -13.39 -11.88
N SER A 91 -1.82 -13.65 -13.19
CA SER A 91 -2.38 -14.88 -13.77
C SER A 91 -1.37 -16.03 -13.77
N ASN A 92 -0.08 -15.73 -13.67
CA ASN A 92 1.01 -16.68 -13.66
C ASN A 92 1.45 -16.95 -12.21
N ILE A 93 1.40 -18.23 -11.80
CA ILE A 93 1.74 -18.66 -10.44
C ILE A 93 3.20 -18.32 -10.09
N GLY A 94 4.13 -18.45 -11.03
CA GLY A 94 5.54 -18.13 -10.79
C GLY A 94 5.79 -16.64 -10.60
N GLU A 95 5.10 -15.78 -11.36
CA GLU A 95 5.20 -14.31 -11.19
C GLU A 95 4.57 -13.85 -9.87
N LEU A 96 3.46 -14.49 -9.48
CA LEU A 96 2.82 -14.29 -8.20
C LEU A 96 3.78 -14.63 -7.04
N GLU A 97 4.37 -15.82 -7.04
CA GLU A 97 5.30 -16.25 -5.99
C GLU A 97 6.51 -15.31 -5.87
N GLN A 98 7.07 -14.87 -7.00
CA GLN A 98 8.17 -13.90 -7.02
C GLN A 98 7.76 -12.56 -6.40
N PHE A 99 6.58 -12.05 -6.77
CA PHE A 99 6.07 -10.80 -6.22
C PHE A 99 5.77 -10.92 -4.72
N GLU A 100 5.23 -12.04 -4.26
CA GLU A 100 4.98 -12.26 -2.83
C GLU A 100 6.25 -12.35 -2.00
N GLN A 101 7.30 -12.97 -2.54
CA GLN A 101 8.62 -13.00 -1.91
C GLN A 101 9.21 -11.59 -1.81
N LEU A 102 9.14 -10.82 -2.91
CA LEU A 102 9.59 -9.43 -2.95
C LEU A 102 8.83 -8.59 -1.91
N PHE A 103 7.50 -8.61 -1.95
CA PHE A 103 6.65 -7.87 -1.04
C PHE A 103 6.94 -8.22 0.43
N SER A 104 7.11 -9.51 0.74
CA SER A 104 7.38 -9.96 2.11
C SER A 104 8.75 -9.50 2.62
N GLY A 105 9.76 -9.50 1.74
CA GLY A 105 11.09 -8.96 2.03
C GLY A 105 11.01 -7.46 2.33
N ARG A 106 10.39 -6.69 1.42
CA ARG A 106 10.23 -5.24 1.55
C ARG A 106 9.39 -4.85 2.76
N SER A 107 8.27 -5.53 3.01
CA SER A 107 7.41 -5.27 4.16
C SER A 107 8.17 -5.36 5.49
N ARG A 108 9.13 -6.29 5.61
CA ARG A 108 9.99 -6.39 6.79
C ARG A 108 10.90 -5.17 6.94
N GLU A 109 11.53 -4.72 5.85
CA GLU A 109 12.41 -3.55 5.87
C GLU A 109 11.65 -2.25 6.17
N TYR A 110 10.44 -2.09 5.63
CA TYR A 110 9.60 -0.92 5.91
C TYR A 110 8.95 -0.94 7.29
N TYR A 111 8.82 -2.10 7.95
CA TYR A 111 8.17 -2.20 9.27
C TYR A 111 8.84 -1.29 10.31
N GLU A 112 10.16 -1.14 10.23
CA GLU A 112 10.92 -0.29 11.16
C GLU A 112 10.54 1.19 11.03
N VAL A 113 10.26 1.66 9.82
CA VAL A 113 9.92 3.06 9.57
C VAL A 113 8.42 3.34 9.69
N LEU A 114 7.56 2.33 9.61
CA LEU A 114 6.10 2.48 9.65
C LEU A 114 5.51 2.66 11.06
N GLN A 115 6.38 2.83 12.07
CA GLN A 115 6.01 2.98 13.47
C GLN A 115 5.22 4.27 13.76
N PRO A 116 4.28 4.27 14.72
CA PRO A 116 3.40 5.42 15.01
C PRO A 116 4.14 6.71 15.38
N GLU A 117 5.32 6.59 16.00
CA GLU A 117 6.10 7.72 16.50
C GLU A 117 7.04 8.31 15.42
N ASN A 118 7.08 7.73 14.22
CA ASN A 118 8.04 8.14 13.20
C ASN A 118 7.65 9.48 12.54
N THR A 119 8.24 10.57 13.03
CA THR A 119 8.07 11.92 12.46
C THR A 119 8.78 12.11 11.11
N GLU A 120 9.71 11.23 10.76
CA GLU A 120 10.49 11.26 9.52
C GLU A 120 10.01 10.25 8.47
N LEU A 121 8.81 9.67 8.66
CA LEU A 121 8.26 8.61 7.82
C LEU A 121 8.40 8.87 6.32
N VAL A 122 8.09 10.10 5.86
CA VAL A 122 8.19 10.50 4.45
C VAL A 122 9.61 10.31 3.92
N LEU A 123 10.61 10.79 4.68
CA LEU A 123 11.99 10.79 4.25
C LEU A 123 12.57 9.37 4.29
N GLN A 124 12.39 8.66 5.40
CA GLN A 124 12.95 7.32 5.59
C GLN A 124 12.31 6.29 4.65
N PHE A 125 10.99 6.36 4.44
CA PHE A 125 10.32 5.49 3.46
C PHE A 125 10.85 5.76 2.05
N GLY A 126 10.93 7.04 1.66
CA GLY A 126 11.43 7.41 0.34
C GLY A 126 12.87 6.94 0.09
N GLN A 127 13.74 7.03 1.10
CA GLN A 127 15.14 6.57 1.02
C GLN A 127 15.26 5.05 0.87
N ILE A 128 14.49 4.28 1.65
CA ILE A 128 14.46 2.81 1.53
C ILE A 128 13.96 2.42 0.14
N PHE A 129 12.86 3.02 -0.32
CA PHE A 129 12.34 2.80 -1.66
C PHE A 129 13.39 3.08 -2.73
N TYR A 130 14.01 4.26 -2.66
CA TYR A 130 14.97 4.69 -3.67
C TYR A 130 16.19 3.77 -3.74
N THR A 131 16.62 3.23 -2.58
CA THR A 131 17.70 2.25 -2.50
C THR A 131 17.35 0.95 -3.22
N HIS A 132 16.12 0.46 -3.06
CA HIS A 132 15.65 -0.73 -3.76
C HIS A 132 15.45 -0.48 -5.25
N PHE A 133 14.87 0.67 -5.58
CA PHE A 133 14.54 1.07 -6.94
C PHE A 133 15.76 1.21 -7.85
N LEU A 134 16.90 1.63 -7.30
CA LEU A 134 18.17 1.69 -8.06
C LEU A 134 19.03 0.44 -7.95
N GLY A 135 18.82 -0.38 -6.91
CA GLY A 135 19.68 -1.50 -6.55
C GLY A 135 20.87 -1.06 -5.70
N LYS A 136 21.22 -1.88 -4.71
CA LYS A 136 22.22 -1.57 -3.66
C LYS A 136 23.59 -1.17 -4.22
N ASP A 137 24.00 -1.78 -5.33
CA ASP A 137 25.31 -1.54 -5.96
C ASP A 137 25.41 -0.18 -6.66
N LYS A 138 24.27 0.44 -7.03
CA LYS A 138 24.25 1.77 -7.66
C LYS A 138 24.24 2.91 -6.65
N VAL A 139 23.96 2.62 -5.37
CA VAL A 139 23.78 3.63 -4.30
C VAL A 139 25.10 4.01 -3.62
N ALA A 140 26.11 3.14 -3.66
CA ALA A 140 27.41 3.37 -2.98
C ALA A 140 28.15 4.63 -3.47
N ASP A 141 27.86 5.10 -4.69
CA ASP A 141 28.50 6.26 -5.31
C ASP A 141 27.51 7.41 -5.63
N LEU A 142 26.26 7.33 -5.15
CA LEU A 142 25.24 8.35 -5.43
C LEU A 142 25.22 9.42 -4.35
N GLU A 143 25.75 10.60 -4.68
CA GLU A 143 25.31 11.83 -4.01
C GLU A 143 23.81 12.03 -4.30
N ILE A 144 23.01 12.28 -3.24
CA ILE A 144 21.61 12.67 -3.42
C ILE A 144 21.63 14.09 -4.03
N ASP A 145 21.60 14.16 -5.35
CA ASP A 145 21.36 15.40 -6.06
C ASP A 145 19.91 15.86 -5.88
N SER A 146 19.62 17.09 -6.33
CA SER A 146 18.29 17.69 -6.21
C SER A 146 17.18 16.89 -6.93
N HIS A 147 17.52 16.11 -7.96
CA HIS A 147 16.56 15.30 -8.71
C HIS A 147 16.18 14.05 -7.91
N ASN A 148 17.18 13.36 -7.36
CA ASN A 148 17.01 12.15 -6.56
C ASN A 148 16.27 12.45 -5.25
N LEU A 149 16.57 13.58 -4.61
CA LEU A 149 15.82 14.06 -3.45
C LEU A 149 14.34 14.30 -3.78
N ALA A 150 14.04 14.87 -4.95
CA ALA A 150 12.67 15.11 -5.37
C ALA A 150 11.88 13.80 -5.54
N ILE A 151 12.51 12.75 -6.09
CA ILE A 151 11.91 11.42 -6.23
C ILE A 151 11.63 10.80 -4.86
N VAL A 152 12.63 10.80 -3.96
CA VAL A 152 12.51 10.31 -2.57
C VAL A 152 11.34 10.98 -1.86
N MET A 153 11.29 12.32 -1.91
CA MET A 153 10.24 13.10 -1.28
C MET A 153 8.87 12.82 -1.90
N PHE A 154 8.80 12.74 -3.24
CA PHE A 154 7.55 12.48 -3.95
C PHE A 154 6.94 11.13 -3.58
N VAL A 155 7.74 10.05 -3.58
CA VAL A 155 7.26 8.71 -3.24
C VAL A 155 6.84 8.64 -1.78
N GLY A 156 7.66 9.15 -0.86
CA GLY A 156 7.34 9.18 0.57
C GLY A 156 6.05 9.95 0.87
N MET A 157 5.85 11.12 0.23
CA MET A 157 4.62 11.90 0.37
C MET A 157 3.41 11.18 -0.21
N THR A 158 3.55 10.56 -1.39
CA THR A 158 2.46 9.83 -2.03
C THR A 158 2.03 8.64 -1.19
N PHE A 159 2.99 7.85 -0.70
CA PHE A 159 2.76 6.75 0.24
C PHE A 159 1.98 7.23 1.48
N THR A 160 2.50 8.26 2.15
CA THR A 160 1.93 8.75 3.42
C THR A 160 0.51 9.31 3.23
N LYS A 161 0.29 10.08 2.17
CA LYS A 161 -1.02 10.62 1.83
C LYS A 161 -2.04 9.51 1.62
N GLN A 162 -1.67 8.47 0.88
CA GLN A 162 -2.55 7.35 0.58
C GLN A 162 -2.88 6.55 1.82
N MET A 163 -1.89 6.29 2.68
CA MET A 163 -2.13 5.65 3.96
C MET A 163 -3.16 6.44 4.80
N ILE A 164 -3.09 7.77 4.81
CA ILE A 164 -4.05 8.64 5.53
C ILE A 164 -5.44 8.59 4.90
N GLU A 165 -5.55 8.72 3.57
CA GLU A 165 -6.83 8.73 2.85
C GLU A 165 -7.57 7.39 2.99
N VAL A 166 -6.85 6.28 2.81
CA VAL A 166 -7.39 4.93 3.00
C VAL A 166 -7.85 4.73 4.43
N LYS A 167 -7.06 5.16 5.42
CA LYS A 167 -7.45 5.07 6.84
C LYS A 167 -8.73 5.85 7.13
N LYS A 168 -8.84 7.09 6.65
CA LYS A 168 -10.05 7.92 6.82
C LYS A 168 -11.28 7.23 6.23
N PHE A 169 -11.16 6.69 5.03
CA PHE A 169 -12.24 5.94 4.38
C PHE A 169 -12.69 4.74 5.23
N PHE A 170 -11.75 3.97 5.78
CA PHE A 170 -12.09 2.86 6.65
C PHE A 170 -12.68 3.29 8.00
N ASP A 171 -12.15 4.33 8.63
CA ASP A 171 -12.73 4.88 9.86
C ASP A 171 -14.21 5.28 9.63
N GLU A 172 -14.51 5.91 8.49
CA GLU A 172 -15.88 6.30 8.10
C GLU A 172 -16.81 5.11 7.86
N ILE A 173 -16.32 4.03 7.25
CA ILE A 173 -17.08 2.80 7.06
C ILE A 173 -17.36 2.15 8.42
N LEU A 174 -16.35 1.98 9.26
CA LEU A 174 -16.47 1.28 10.53
C LEU A 174 -17.36 2.04 11.52
N ALA A 175 -17.30 3.38 11.54
CA ALA A 175 -18.20 4.20 12.35
C ALA A 175 -19.70 4.01 12.01
N LYS A 176 -19.99 3.53 10.79
CA LYS A 176 -21.36 3.26 10.31
C LYS A 176 -21.77 1.79 10.47
N CYS A 177 -20.87 0.92 10.94
CA CYS A 177 -21.14 -0.50 11.13
C CYS A 177 -21.73 -0.79 12.52
N VAL A 178 -22.82 -1.54 12.57
CA VAL A 178 -23.34 -2.12 13.83
C VAL A 178 -22.74 -3.51 13.94
N PHE A 179 -21.76 -3.68 14.82
CA PHE A 179 -21.22 -4.99 15.16
C PHE A 179 -22.21 -5.68 16.09
N ASP A 180 -22.97 -6.65 15.58
CA ASP A 180 -23.65 -7.63 16.44
C ASP A 180 -22.53 -8.54 17.00
N TRP A 181 -22.23 -8.41 18.30
CA TRP A 181 -21.28 -9.26 19.04
C TRP A 181 -21.93 -10.59 19.41
#